data_AF-A0A9P5RPH0-F1
#
_entry.id   AF-A0A9P5RPH0-F1
#
_cell.length_a   1.000
_cell.length_b   1.000
_cell.length_c   1.000
_cell.angle_alpha   90.00
_cell.angle_beta   90.00
_cell.angle_gamma   90.00
#
_symmetry.space_group_name_H-M   'P 1'
#
loop_
_entity.id
_entity.type
_entity.pdbx_description
1 polymer ?
#
loop_
_entity_poly.entity_id
_entity_poly.type
_entity_poly.pdbx_seq_one_letter_code
_entity_poly.pdbx_strand_id
1 'polypeptide(L)'
;MSSGSIPIPVYNQACLATDSTSTSPSFFLVGSSSPGSLEVNYVNNADSTTVNRVASQNDQSAWTPNAAKLCYIYPFATFANPRLKIVQFGSGSTYIALAQSNNVISEADFFNMTGFLSPKLFGWSGRFQDYDMFTIVTNDTDSQTHKVGMWAAFRMNFRQDGPSLLTYDMVHQPVDTDDAMLVVGTYGSYSGNTSQGYTIVFDKSSRGQIFSATGNLLANLTNFVPTVALGIPTVVNMNGITLSPNAIPITMGSVAYILDKEANGTTAIYTLNPSASSTLMRVYKTGDSLPFSNNMAAAALNNQLLTYSVNKTGANINTFDLTTKSWSGNGLIKVALVDPSPKSSVPLGAIIGGTVGGLLVIALAIFMCIRCRRPRPRPTAEKSTTGSELAPLSPEMTKLHGGDQGLGYQQLQQQQVHYVPYDQGQAQYVQIQTPYGQGQGQVHYDQGYVPYDPTYERPTSFILPPPPPPVNKQSPNAAYKTDQPIMEEAGGSPVASSTAHSSSYVSPASYRDNVALRQGSPESAHVKPQRTSVSQLGPQYIPVECVAGAETRSPQAVTNPSLSH
;
A
#
# COMPACT_ATOMS: atom_id res chain seq x y z
N MET A 1 10.76 -5.41 36.44
CA MET A 1 9.48 -5.87 37.06
C MET A 1 9.01 -7.11 36.31
N SER A 2 8.25 -8.02 36.94
CA SER A 2 7.61 -9.10 36.19
C SER A 2 6.38 -8.55 35.48
N SER A 3 6.44 -8.40 34.15
CA SER A 3 5.28 -8.07 33.32
C SER A 3 4.38 -9.31 33.26
N GLY A 4 3.31 -9.33 34.06
CA GLY A 4 2.34 -10.42 34.05
C GLY A 4 1.72 -10.59 32.66
N SER A 5 1.60 -11.84 32.19
CA SER A 5 0.94 -12.16 30.93
C SER A 5 -0.55 -11.86 31.04
N ILE A 6 -1.05 -10.92 30.24
CA ILE A 6 -2.46 -10.48 30.21
C ILE A 6 -3.18 -11.04 28.98
N PRO A 7 -4.52 -11.21 28.97
CA PRO A 7 -5.27 -11.54 27.76
C PRO A 7 -4.97 -10.55 26.62
N ILE A 8 -5.04 -10.99 25.37
CA ILE A 8 -4.81 -10.10 24.20
C ILE A 8 -5.75 -8.87 24.29
N PRO A 9 -5.21 -7.64 24.36
CA PRO A 9 -6.02 -6.44 24.44
C PRO A 9 -6.89 -6.22 23.19
N VAL A 10 -8.03 -5.56 23.40
CA VAL A 10 -8.94 -5.13 22.33
C VAL A 10 -8.62 -3.68 21.98
N TYR A 11 -8.07 -3.47 20.79
CA TYR A 11 -7.77 -2.15 20.24
C TYR A 11 -8.62 -1.93 18.98
N ASN A 12 -9.37 -0.84 18.94
CA ASN A 12 -10.16 -0.49 17.75
C ASN A 12 -9.26 -0.22 16.54
N GLN A 13 -8.04 0.27 16.78
CA GLN A 13 -7.03 0.64 15.79
C GLN A 13 -5.65 0.24 16.32
N ALA A 14 -5.12 -0.87 15.81
CA ALA A 14 -3.83 -1.43 16.21
C ALA A 14 -2.78 -1.29 15.09
N CYS A 15 -1.50 -1.44 15.45
CA CYS A 15 -0.48 -1.91 14.50
C CYS A 15 0.26 -3.14 15.03
N LEU A 16 0.73 -3.96 14.08
CA LEU A 16 1.47 -5.19 14.30
C LEU A 16 2.83 -5.08 13.64
N ALA A 17 3.95 -5.23 14.35
CA ALA A 17 5.29 -5.31 13.73
C ALA A 17 6.05 -6.53 14.26
N THR A 18 6.65 -7.32 13.37
CA THR A 18 7.16 -8.64 13.77
C THR A 18 8.64 -8.64 14.09
N ASP A 19 9.03 -9.37 15.12
CA ASP A 19 10.39 -9.39 15.63
C ASP A 19 11.30 -10.25 14.73
N SER A 20 12.00 -9.58 13.81
CA SER A 20 12.97 -10.21 12.91
C SER A 20 14.23 -10.74 13.61
N THR A 21 14.40 -10.52 14.93
CA THR A 21 15.46 -11.15 15.72
C THR A 21 15.07 -12.54 16.23
N SER A 22 13.77 -12.82 16.32
CA SER A 22 13.21 -14.06 16.83
C SER A 22 13.32 -15.20 15.81
N THR A 23 13.61 -16.41 16.28
CA THR A 23 13.48 -17.64 15.50
C THR A 23 12.06 -18.20 15.49
N SER A 24 11.17 -17.63 16.29
CA SER A 24 9.75 -17.99 16.41
C SER A 24 8.88 -16.90 15.78
N PRO A 25 7.62 -17.21 15.37
CA PRO A 25 6.69 -16.23 14.82
C PRO A 25 6.13 -15.26 15.89
N SER A 26 6.99 -14.36 16.39
CA SER A 26 6.67 -13.37 17.44
C SER A 26 6.66 -11.92 16.93
N PHE A 27 5.94 -11.06 17.64
CA PHE A 27 5.63 -9.70 17.18
C PHE A 27 5.17 -8.78 18.30
N PHE A 28 5.23 -7.47 18.02
CA PHE A 28 4.67 -6.41 18.83
C PHE A 28 3.25 -6.07 18.35
N LEU A 29 2.29 -6.12 19.25
CA LEU A 29 0.93 -5.61 19.11
C LEU A 29 0.83 -4.28 19.85
N VAL A 30 0.60 -3.20 19.10
CA VAL A 30 0.52 -1.83 19.61
C VAL A 30 -0.87 -1.28 19.42
N GLY A 31 -1.37 -0.55 20.41
CA GLY A 31 -2.65 0.15 20.31
C GLY A 31 -2.92 1.07 21.49
N SER A 32 -4.10 1.68 21.46
CA SER A 32 -4.60 2.57 22.50
C SER A 32 -5.90 1.99 23.05
N SER A 33 -5.92 1.69 24.35
CA SER A 33 -7.10 1.15 25.04
C SER A 33 -8.08 2.25 25.47
N SER A 34 -7.58 3.48 25.63
CA SER A 34 -8.30 4.67 26.06
C SER A 34 -7.73 5.92 25.37
N PRO A 35 -8.40 7.08 25.44
CA PRO A 35 -7.75 8.35 25.15
C PRO A 35 -6.52 8.53 26.06
N GLY A 36 -5.46 9.10 25.50
CA GLY A 36 -4.16 9.31 26.12
C GLY A 36 -3.23 8.11 26.17
N SER A 37 -3.74 6.87 26.19
CA SER A 37 -2.88 5.69 26.35
C SER A 37 -2.27 5.21 25.03
N LEU A 38 -1.00 4.82 25.09
CA LEU A 38 -0.37 3.97 24.09
C LEU A 38 0.26 2.77 24.81
N GLU A 39 0.02 1.58 24.28
CA GLU A 39 0.47 0.32 24.86
C GLU A 39 1.19 -0.49 23.79
N VAL A 40 2.39 -1.00 24.12
CA VAL A 40 3.16 -1.94 23.30
C VAL A 40 3.21 -3.26 24.04
N ASN A 41 2.74 -4.32 23.39
CA ASN A 41 2.70 -5.67 23.95
C ASN A 41 3.46 -6.62 23.03
N TYR A 42 4.22 -7.53 23.59
CA TYR A 42 4.94 -8.57 22.85
C TYR A 42 4.19 -9.89 22.92
N VAL A 43 4.09 -10.56 21.78
CA VAL A 43 3.34 -11.80 21.57
C VAL A 43 4.28 -12.87 21.05
N ASN A 44 4.46 -13.96 21.81
CA ASN A 44 5.51 -14.95 21.56
C ASN A 44 5.20 -15.92 20.40
N ASN A 45 3.92 -16.06 20.03
CA ASN A 45 3.42 -16.89 18.92
C ASN A 45 2.02 -16.39 18.52
N ALA A 46 1.62 -16.58 17.26
CA ALA A 46 0.28 -16.25 16.76
C ALA A 46 -0.84 -17.03 17.47
N ASP A 47 -0.60 -18.26 17.93
CA ASP A 47 -1.58 -19.07 18.68
C ASP A 47 -1.70 -18.67 20.16
N SER A 48 -0.97 -17.66 20.63
CA SER A 48 -0.99 -17.27 22.04
C SER A 48 -2.31 -16.59 22.42
N THR A 49 -2.88 -16.97 23.56
CA THR A 49 -4.09 -16.33 24.13
C THR A 49 -3.77 -15.13 25.02
N THR A 50 -2.50 -14.88 25.30
CA THR A 50 -2.02 -13.80 26.16
C THR A 50 -0.84 -13.06 25.54
N VAL A 51 -0.53 -11.88 26.09
CA VAL A 51 0.57 -11.01 25.67
C VAL A 51 1.32 -10.50 26.89
N ASN A 52 2.59 -10.15 26.71
CA ASN A 52 3.37 -9.47 27.74
C ASN A 52 3.40 -7.97 27.41
N ARG A 53 2.83 -7.11 28.23
CA ARG A 53 2.96 -5.66 28.05
C ARG A 53 4.43 -5.28 28.27
N VAL A 54 5.11 -4.80 27.23
CA VAL A 54 6.52 -4.41 27.29
C VAL A 54 6.67 -2.94 27.62
N ALA A 55 5.91 -2.05 26.98
CA ALA A 55 5.98 -0.60 27.21
C ALA A 55 4.58 0.03 27.24
N SER A 56 4.46 1.19 27.88
CA SER A 56 3.23 2.00 27.86
C SER A 56 3.50 3.46 28.17
N GLN A 57 2.68 4.35 27.60
CA GLN A 57 2.75 5.80 27.73
C GLN A 57 1.37 6.39 27.99
N ASN A 58 1.33 7.58 28.59
CA ASN A 58 0.14 8.42 28.65
C ASN A 58 0.48 9.83 28.17
N ASP A 59 -0.08 10.22 27.02
CA ASP A 59 -0.07 11.59 26.48
C ASP A 59 -1.47 11.85 25.89
N GLN A 60 -2.25 12.66 26.61
CA GLN A 60 -3.64 12.98 26.28
C GLN A 60 -3.80 13.83 25.02
N SER A 61 -2.75 14.53 24.57
CA SER A 61 -2.76 15.16 23.24
C SER A 61 -2.57 14.09 22.16
N ALA A 62 -1.69 13.12 22.42
CA ALA A 62 -1.24 12.14 21.46
C ALA A 62 -2.26 11.06 21.11
N TRP A 63 -2.48 10.15 22.03
CA TRP A 63 -2.91 8.82 21.64
C TRP A 63 -4.42 8.66 21.75
N THR A 64 -5.04 8.11 20.71
CA THR A 64 -6.49 7.87 20.73
C THR A 64 -6.83 6.44 20.28
N PRO A 65 -7.86 5.80 20.88
CA PRO A 65 -8.25 4.43 20.56
C PRO A 65 -8.77 4.28 19.13
N ASN A 66 -9.32 5.37 18.58
CA ASN A 66 -9.98 5.40 17.27
C ASN A 66 -9.09 6.00 16.17
N ALA A 67 -7.85 6.37 16.47
CA ALA A 67 -6.88 6.75 15.45
C ALA A 67 -6.00 5.58 15.00
N ALA A 68 -5.92 5.45 13.68
CA ALA A 68 -4.95 4.77 12.84
C ALA A 68 -3.59 4.61 13.47
N LYS A 69 -2.99 3.42 13.40
CA LYS A 69 -1.58 3.25 13.72
C LYS A 69 -0.91 2.40 12.65
N LEU A 70 0.34 2.75 12.34
CA LEU A 70 1.31 1.88 11.68
C LEU A 70 2.49 1.75 12.63
N CYS A 71 3.13 0.60 12.64
CA CYS A 71 4.38 0.43 13.35
C CYS A 71 5.47 0.19 12.29
N TYR A 72 6.73 0.35 12.66
CA TYR A 72 7.90 -0.05 11.86
C TYR A 72 8.99 -0.50 12.83
N ILE A 73 9.58 -1.66 12.59
CA ILE A 73 10.62 -2.22 13.45
C ILE A 73 12.00 -1.77 12.95
N TYR A 74 12.91 -1.47 13.87
CA TYR A 74 14.27 -1.08 13.50
C TYR A 74 14.96 -2.22 12.74
N PRO A 75 15.41 -2.00 11.49
CA PRO A 75 15.74 -3.12 10.61
C PRO A 75 17.07 -3.81 10.86
N PHE A 76 18.05 -3.11 11.45
CA PHE A 76 19.31 -3.72 11.86
C PHE A 76 19.27 -4.13 13.33
N ALA A 77 18.09 -4.59 13.76
CA ALA A 77 17.88 -5.29 15.00
C ALA A 77 18.79 -6.53 15.07
N THR A 78 19.86 -6.43 15.85
CA THR A 78 20.74 -7.54 16.25
C THR A 78 20.51 -7.97 17.70
N PHE A 79 19.62 -7.27 18.42
CA PHE A 79 19.33 -7.41 19.83
C PHE A 79 17.81 -7.56 20.06
N ALA A 80 17.45 -8.35 21.09
CA ALA A 80 16.06 -8.54 21.51
C ALA A 80 15.45 -7.22 22.02
N ASN A 81 14.11 -7.13 21.94
CA ASN A 81 13.37 -5.87 22.10
C ASN A 81 13.89 -4.76 21.15
N PRO A 82 13.89 -4.99 19.83
CA PRO A 82 14.30 -3.97 18.88
C PRO A 82 13.42 -2.71 18.98
N ARG A 83 14.02 -1.59 18.63
CA ARG A 83 13.32 -0.29 18.59
C ARG A 83 12.18 -0.33 17.58
N LEU A 84 11.10 0.37 17.91
CA LEU A 84 9.84 0.32 17.18
C LEU A 84 9.30 1.75 17.00
N LYS A 85 9.29 2.27 15.76
CA LYS A 85 8.58 3.52 15.46
C LYS A 85 7.08 3.22 15.32
N ILE A 86 6.25 4.08 15.90
CA ILE A 86 4.79 3.93 15.99
C ILE A 86 4.16 5.22 15.45
N VAL A 87 3.57 5.18 14.26
CA VAL A 87 3.00 6.33 13.55
C VAL A 87 1.47 6.32 13.67
N GLN A 88 0.86 7.34 14.27
CA GLN A 88 -0.58 7.54 14.36
C GLN A 88 -1.02 8.72 13.46
N PHE A 89 -1.72 8.41 12.36
CA PHE A 89 -2.05 9.32 11.25
C PHE A 89 -3.06 10.38 11.66
N GLY A 90 -3.25 11.48 10.89
CA GLY A 90 -4.05 12.61 11.38
C GLY A 90 -4.94 13.48 10.52
N SER A 91 -6.02 13.92 11.17
CA SER A 91 -6.94 15.01 10.77
C SER A 91 -6.31 16.39 10.99
N GLY A 92 -5.09 16.61 10.49
CA GLY A 92 -4.39 17.90 10.55
C GLY A 92 -2.86 17.80 10.57
N SER A 93 -2.31 16.77 11.19
CA SER A 93 -0.88 16.48 11.32
C SER A 93 -0.65 14.97 11.53
N THR A 94 0.49 14.48 12.03
CA THR A 94 0.68 13.04 12.34
C THR A 94 1.57 12.83 13.57
N TYR A 95 1.08 12.01 14.50
CA TYR A 95 1.86 11.48 15.63
C TYR A 95 2.79 10.32 15.19
N ILE A 96 3.93 10.19 15.87
CA ILE A 96 5.04 9.24 15.71
C ILE A 96 5.61 9.06 17.14
N ALA A 97 6.18 7.91 17.50
CA ALA A 97 7.01 7.76 18.71
C ALA A 97 7.95 6.56 18.56
N LEU A 98 9.04 6.51 19.31
CA LEU A 98 9.95 5.38 19.39
C LEU A 98 9.73 4.63 20.71
N ALA A 99 9.16 3.43 20.64
CA ALA A 99 9.34 2.46 21.71
C ALA A 99 10.77 1.92 21.64
N GLN A 100 11.50 2.08 22.73
CA GLN A 100 12.93 1.79 22.88
C GLN A 100 13.15 0.42 23.54
N SER A 101 14.34 -0.15 23.36
CA SER A 101 14.72 -1.47 23.88
C SER A 101 14.79 -1.57 25.41
N ASN A 102 14.76 -0.42 26.10
CA ASN A 102 14.67 -0.27 27.55
C ASN A 102 13.22 -0.28 28.07
N ASN A 103 12.23 -0.61 27.22
CA ASN A 103 10.79 -0.61 27.51
C ASN A 103 10.16 0.77 27.79
N VAL A 104 10.83 1.85 27.38
CA VAL A 104 10.27 3.23 27.39
C VAL A 104 9.71 3.58 26.01
N ILE A 105 8.59 4.31 25.96
CA ILE A 105 8.16 4.99 24.73
C ILE A 105 8.54 6.47 24.88
N SER A 106 9.14 7.05 23.85
CA SER A 106 9.44 8.49 23.78
C SER A 106 8.19 9.36 23.84
N GLU A 107 8.34 10.64 24.13
CA GLU A 107 7.32 11.65 23.83
C GLU A 107 6.98 11.62 22.32
N ALA A 108 5.75 12.04 21.96
CA ALA A 108 5.23 11.85 20.60
C ALA A 108 5.76 12.94 19.61
N ASP A 109 5.69 12.68 18.29
CA ASP A 109 6.35 13.38 17.16
C ASP A 109 5.35 13.60 15.94
N PHE A 110 5.22 14.44 14.86
CA PHE A 110 5.24 15.90 14.59
C PHE A 110 6.22 16.45 13.53
N PHE A 111 5.78 16.47 12.27
CA PHE A 111 6.05 17.57 11.33
C PHE A 111 5.05 18.70 11.60
N ASN A 112 5.53 19.88 11.97
CA ASN A 112 4.64 21.02 12.24
C ASN A 112 3.87 21.39 10.96
N MET A 113 2.56 21.60 11.09
CA MET A 113 1.61 21.88 10.00
C MET A 113 1.42 20.78 8.93
N THR A 114 2.14 19.65 9.00
CA THR A 114 2.04 18.56 8.01
C THR A 114 1.58 17.25 8.66
N GLY A 115 0.57 16.64 8.06
CA GLY A 115 0.00 15.35 8.42
C GLY A 115 -0.09 14.42 7.23
N PHE A 116 -0.20 13.13 7.51
CA PHE A 116 -0.27 12.09 6.48
C PHE A 116 -1.74 11.69 6.31
N LEU A 117 -2.30 11.89 5.11
CA LEU A 117 -3.75 11.79 4.88
C LEU A 117 -4.30 10.40 5.17
N SER A 118 -3.55 9.36 4.83
CA SER A 118 -3.99 8.00 5.05
C SER A 118 -2.85 7.03 5.27
N PRO A 119 -3.01 6.07 6.19
CA PRO A 119 -2.16 4.88 6.25
C PRO A 119 -1.99 4.20 4.89
N LYS A 120 -3.09 4.05 4.13
CA LYS A 120 -3.13 3.39 2.83
C LYS A 120 -2.35 4.14 1.76
N LEU A 121 -2.00 5.40 2.02
CA LEU A 121 -1.19 6.27 1.19
C LEU A 121 0.18 6.51 1.83
N PHE A 122 0.78 5.47 2.43
CA PHE A 122 2.09 5.49 3.07
C PHE A 122 2.85 4.19 2.73
N GLY A 123 3.53 4.13 1.59
CA GLY A 123 4.13 2.89 1.06
C GLY A 123 5.63 2.77 1.32
N TRP A 124 6.07 1.70 1.99
CA TRP A 124 7.51 1.49 2.27
C TRP A 124 8.30 1.08 1.02
N SER A 125 9.07 2.01 0.48
CA SER A 125 9.61 1.97 -0.88
C SER A 125 11.12 1.66 -0.95
N GLY A 126 11.79 1.46 0.19
CA GLY A 126 13.20 1.07 0.25
C GLY A 126 13.90 1.51 1.54
N ARG A 127 15.23 1.35 1.60
CA ARG A 127 16.07 1.74 2.74
C ARG A 127 17.34 2.49 2.32
N PHE A 128 17.71 3.49 3.11
CA PHE A 128 19.05 4.09 3.09
C PHE A 128 19.62 4.09 4.52
N GLN A 129 20.67 3.31 4.75
CA GLN A 129 21.25 3.10 6.10
C GLN A 129 20.13 2.84 7.12
N ASP A 130 20.23 3.42 8.31
CA ASP A 130 19.29 3.28 9.43
C ASP A 130 17.96 4.05 9.23
N TYR A 131 17.60 4.34 7.98
CA TYR A 131 16.38 5.05 7.60
C TYR A 131 15.56 4.26 6.58
N ASP A 132 14.29 4.03 6.92
CA ASP A 132 13.32 3.52 5.96
C ASP A 132 12.72 4.67 5.14
N MET A 133 12.54 4.41 3.84
CA MET A 133 12.14 5.40 2.86
C MET A 133 10.77 5.07 2.30
N PHE A 134 9.86 6.03 2.31
CA PHE A 134 8.45 5.86 2.03
C PHE A 134 8.00 6.83 0.95
N THR A 135 7.06 6.40 0.12
CA THR A 135 6.27 7.28 -0.75
C THR A 135 4.92 7.47 -0.11
N ILE A 136 4.56 8.71 0.21
CA ILE A 136 3.44 9.03 1.10
C ILE A 136 2.57 10.14 0.51
N VAL A 137 1.35 10.31 1.02
CA VAL A 137 0.52 11.50 0.75
C VAL A 137 0.32 12.32 2.02
N THR A 138 0.72 13.59 1.95
CA THR A 138 0.56 14.59 3.01
C THR A 138 -0.74 15.38 2.82
N ASN A 139 -1.19 16.10 3.86
CA ASN A 139 -2.32 17.03 3.80
C ASN A 139 -1.92 18.46 3.37
N ASP A 140 -0.65 18.69 3.05
CA ASP A 140 -0.19 19.97 2.50
C ASP A 140 -0.96 20.32 1.23
N THR A 141 -1.12 21.63 0.99
CA THR A 141 -1.83 22.15 -0.18
C THR A 141 -0.83 22.52 -1.26
N ASP A 142 -1.03 22.03 -2.49
CA ASP A 142 -0.18 22.39 -3.62
C ASP A 142 -0.34 23.88 -3.96
N SER A 143 0.78 24.60 -3.95
CA SER A 143 0.89 26.00 -4.35
C SER A 143 0.44 26.28 -5.79
N GLN A 144 0.50 25.30 -6.70
CA GLN A 144 0.21 25.48 -8.14
C GLN A 144 -1.24 25.11 -8.50
N THR A 145 -1.76 23.99 -7.98
CA THR A 145 -3.14 23.53 -8.27
C THR A 145 -4.16 23.90 -7.18
N HIS A 146 -3.71 24.37 -6.02
CA HIS A 146 -4.53 24.62 -4.82
C HIS A 146 -5.30 23.39 -4.29
N LYS A 147 -4.90 22.18 -4.68
CA LYS A 147 -5.42 20.93 -4.13
C LYS A 147 -4.83 20.62 -2.76
N VAL A 148 -5.66 20.11 -1.86
CA VAL A 148 -5.22 19.49 -0.60
C VAL A 148 -4.79 18.05 -0.89
N GLY A 149 -3.55 17.70 -0.56
CA GLY A 149 -3.01 16.37 -0.84
C GLY A 149 -1.79 16.45 -1.75
N MET A 150 -0.58 16.35 -1.19
CA MET A 150 0.65 16.25 -1.98
C MET A 150 1.35 14.91 -1.79
N TRP A 151 1.82 14.32 -2.90
CA TRP A 151 2.75 13.21 -2.86
C TRP A 151 4.12 13.67 -2.33
N ALA A 152 4.66 12.96 -1.34
CA ALA A 152 5.96 13.24 -0.76
C ALA A 152 6.81 11.98 -0.63
N ALA A 153 8.13 12.16 -0.69
CA ALA A 153 9.09 11.17 -0.25
C ALA A 153 9.46 11.44 1.22
N PHE A 154 9.45 10.40 2.05
CA PHE A 154 9.67 10.49 3.49
C PHE A 154 10.75 9.50 3.96
N ARG A 155 11.66 9.93 4.84
CA ARG A 155 12.80 9.15 5.33
C ARG A 155 12.77 9.08 6.87
N MET A 156 12.20 7.99 7.40
CA MET A 156 11.98 7.77 8.83
C MET A 156 13.28 7.38 9.55
N ASN A 157 13.58 8.02 10.68
CA ASN A 157 14.76 7.73 11.51
C ASN A 157 14.43 6.81 12.70
N PHE A 158 15.29 5.82 12.96
CA PHE A 158 15.18 4.89 14.09
C PHE A 158 16.36 4.96 15.10
N ARG A 159 17.41 5.74 14.80
CA ARG A 159 18.58 5.88 15.71
C ARG A 159 18.24 6.61 17.00
N GLN A 160 17.19 7.41 16.96
CA GLN A 160 16.55 8.10 18.05
C GLN A 160 15.19 8.56 17.53
N ASP A 161 14.45 9.32 18.33
CA ASP A 161 13.40 10.19 17.85
C ASP A 161 14.04 11.34 17.06
N GLY A 162 14.54 11.06 15.84
CA GLY A 162 15.39 11.96 15.06
C GLY A 162 14.80 12.43 13.73
N PRO A 163 15.22 13.62 13.24
CA PRO A 163 14.44 14.40 12.29
C PRO A 163 14.26 13.60 11.01
N SER A 164 13.04 13.12 10.83
CA SER A 164 12.69 12.29 9.69
C SER A 164 12.40 13.21 8.52
N LEU A 165 13.15 13.07 7.43
CA LEU A 165 13.11 14.04 6.34
C LEU A 165 11.86 13.84 5.48
N LEU A 166 11.29 14.94 5.02
CA LEU A 166 10.15 14.99 4.11
C LEU A 166 10.52 15.89 2.93
N THR A 167 10.34 15.39 1.70
CA THR A 167 10.73 16.08 0.47
C THR A 167 9.67 15.89 -0.61
N TYR A 168 9.17 16.99 -1.18
CA TYR A 168 8.13 16.97 -2.23
C TYR A 168 8.68 16.78 -3.66
N ASP A 169 9.99 16.93 -3.84
CA ASP A 169 10.68 16.77 -5.13
C ASP A 169 10.75 15.29 -5.57
N MET A 170 9.68 14.76 -6.17
CA MET A 170 9.69 13.45 -6.84
C MET A 170 9.67 13.60 -8.36
N VAL A 171 10.70 13.03 -8.99
CA VAL A 171 10.96 13.10 -10.45
C VAL A 171 9.78 12.62 -11.30
N HIS A 172 9.06 11.61 -10.82
CA HIS A 172 7.77 11.19 -11.37
C HIS A 172 6.77 11.13 -10.21
N GLN A 173 5.64 11.83 -10.34
CA GLN A 173 4.53 11.72 -9.40
C GLN A 173 3.60 10.56 -9.81
N PRO A 174 2.95 9.88 -8.84
CA PRO A 174 1.86 8.94 -9.12
C PRO A 174 0.59 9.60 -9.68
N VAL A 175 -0.48 8.80 -9.83
CA VAL A 175 -1.85 9.30 -10.01
C VAL A 175 -2.20 10.42 -9.03
N ASP A 176 -3.11 11.31 -9.43
CA ASP A 176 -3.65 12.39 -8.59
C ASP A 176 -4.06 11.89 -7.19
N THR A 177 -3.79 12.67 -6.16
CA THR A 177 -4.11 12.32 -4.76
C THR A 177 -5.63 12.18 -4.53
N ASP A 178 -6.44 12.86 -5.33
CA ASP A 178 -7.91 12.67 -5.38
C ASP A 178 -8.32 11.32 -5.98
N ASP A 179 -7.51 10.72 -6.86
CA ASP A 179 -7.76 9.40 -7.46
C ASP A 179 -7.09 8.26 -6.66
N ALA A 180 -6.03 8.54 -5.90
CA ALA A 180 -5.27 7.54 -5.16
C ALA A 180 -6.12 6.78 -4.12
N MET A 181 -5.98 5.45 -4.07
CA MET A 181 -6.69 4.57 -3.15
C MET A 181 -5.76 3.80 -2.21
N LEU A 182 -4.64 3.31 -2.74
CA LEU A 182 -3.77 2.36 -2.06
C LEU A 182 -2.33 2.48 -2.56
N VAL A 183 -1.36 2.41 -1.67
CA VAL A 183 0.06 2.26 -1.97
C VAL A 183 0.57 0.99 -1.31
N VAL A 184 1.22 0.14 -2.10
CA VAL A 184 1.98 -1.01 -1.59
C VAL A 184 3.45 -0.78 -1.88
N GLY A 185 4.29 -1.02 -0.88
CA GLY A 185 5.73 -0.99 -1.03
C GLY A 185 6.31 -2.37 -1.36
N THR A 186 7.52 -2.40 -1.89
CA THR A 186 8.44 -3.54 -1.85
C THR A 186 9.87 -3.02 -1.65
N TYR A 187 10.76 -3.87 -1.13
CA TYR A 187 12.18 -3.57 -0.90
C TYR A 187 13.04 -4.77 -1.31
N GLY A 188 14.14 -4.50 -2.01
CA GLY A 188 15.08 -5.54 -2.46
C GLY A 188 15.90 -6.15 -1.32
N SER A 189 16.48 -7.33 -1.59
CA SER A 189 17.47 -7.97 -0.72
C SER A 189 18.70 -7.06 -0.51
N TYR A 190 19.24 -7.05 0.70
CA TYR A 190 20.25 -6.09 1.14
C TYR A 190 21.68 -6.58 0.83
N SER A 191 22.44 -5.83 0.02
CA SER A 191 23.82 -6.16 -0.37
C SER A 191 24.85 -5.09 0.03
N GLY A 192 24.47 -4.16 0.89
CA GLY A 192 25.22 -2.96 1.28
C GLY A 192 24.27 -1.90 1.81
N ASN A 193 24.76 -0.71 2.16
CA ASN A 193 24.07 0.37 2.90
C ASN A 193 22.70 0.84 2.36
N THR A 194 22.21 0.34 1.23
CA THR A 194 20.97 0.79 0.59
C THR A 194 20.21 -0.38 -0.03
N SER A 195 18.92 -0.51 0.23
CA SER A 195 18.04 -1.35 -0.58
C SER A 195 17.07 -0.47 -1.38
N GLN A 196 17.13 -0.60 -2.69
CA GLN A 196 16.13 -0.01 -3.59
C GLN A 196 14.89 -0.92 -3.62
N GLY A 197 13.75 -0.37 -4.00
CA GLY A 197 12.47 -1.03 -3.90
C GLY A 197 11.53 -0.64 -5.02
N TYR A 198 10.23 -0.83 -4.79
CA TYR A 198 9.20 -0.34 -5.69
C TYR A 198 8.07 0.31 -4.88
N THR A 199 7.50 1.36 -5.46
CA THR A 199 6.22 1.92 -5.02
C THR A 199 5.16 1.46 -6.02
N ILE A 200 4.10 0.81 -5.55
CA ILE A 200 2.97 0.42 -6.39
C ILE A 200 1.75 1.21 -5.91
N VAL A 201 1.22 2.08 -6.76
CA VAL A 201 0.04 2.90 -6.46
C VAL A 201 -1.16 2.38 -7.23
N PHE A 202 -2.27 2.16 -6.54
CA PHE A 202 -3.57 1.82 -7.13
C PHE A 202 -4.56 2.97 -6.90
N ASP A 203 -5.41 3.21 -7.90
CA ASP A 203 -6.43 4.26 -7.87
C ASP A 203 -7.84 3.72 -7.60
N LYS A 204 -8.77 4.65 -7.33
CA LYS A 204 -10.20 4.39 -7.10
C LYS A 204 -10.91 3.79 -8.32
N SER A 205 -10.30 3.87 -9.51
CA SER A 205 -10.77 3.22 -10.75
C SER A 205 -10.22 1.78 -10.93
N SER A 206 -9.53 1.23 -9.92
CA SER A 206 -8.84 -0.08 -9.99
C SER A 206 -7.86 -0.18 -11.17
N ARG A 207 -7.13 0.89 -11.47
CA ARG A 207 -5.87 0.84 -12.24
C ARG A 207 -4.70 0.81 -11.24
N GLY A 208 -3.51 0.41 -11.72
CA GLY A 208 -2.29 0.45 -10.91
C GLY A 208 -1.06 0.91 -11.71
N GLN A 209 -0.11 1.53 -11.01
CA GLN A 209 1.18 1.98 -11.53
C GLN A 209 2.31 1.46 -10.64
N ILE A 210 3.35 0.92 -11.25
CA ILE A 210 4.57 0.43 -10.60
C ILE A 210 5.71 1.41 -10.89
N PHE A 211 6.32 1.95 -9.85
CA PHE A 211 7.49 2.81 -9.91
C PHE A 211 8.66 2.06 -9.29
N SER A 212 9.82 1.99 -9.98
CA SER A 212 11.08 1.64 -9.32
C SER A 212 11.47 2.77 -8.37
N ALA A 213 11.61 2.47 -7.09
CA ALA A 213 11.90 3.47 -6.06
C ALA A 213 13.39 3.44 -5.69
N THR A 214 14.08 4.53 -5.97
CA THR A 214 15.51 4.69 -5.66
C THR A 214 15.67 5.70 -4.54
N GLY A 215 16.39 5.33 -3.48
CA GLY A 215 16.80 6.29 -2.45
C GLY A 215 17.98 7.10 -2.94
N ASN A 216 18.02 8.41 -2.61
CA ASN A 216 19.25 9.15 -2.82
C ASN A 216 20.35 8.63 -1.88
N LEU A 217 21.49 8.26 -2.46
CA LEU A 217 22.62 7.60 -1.80
C LEU A 217 23.46 8.56 -0.94
N LEU A 218 23.17 9.86 -0.96
CA LEU A 218 23.81 10.83 -0.10
C LEU A 218 23.20 10.78 1.31
N ALA A 219 24.06 10.62 2.32
CA ALA A 219 23.69 10.65 3.73
C ALA A 219 23.44 12.08 4.26
N ASN A 220 23.72 13.12 3.47
CA ASN A 220 23.64 14.50 3.91
C ASN A 220 22.18 14.98 3.99
N LEU A 221 21.78 15.52 5.14
CA LEU A 221 20.39 15.82 5.49
C LEU A 221 19.89 17.18 4.96
N THR A 222 20.49 17.70 3.89
CA THR A 222 20.12 18.99 3.30
C THR A 222 18.84 18.87 2.46
N ASN A 223 17.85 19.75 2.72
CA ASN A 223 16.49 19.71 2.18
C ASN A 223 16.36 19.64 0.64
N PHE A 224 17.42 19.95 -0.12
CA PHE A 224 17.45 19.95 -1.59
C PHE A 224 17.77 18.59 -2.22
N VAL A 225 17.85 17.52 -1.42
CA VAL A 225 18.22 16.17 -1.85
C VAL A 225 16.98 15.26 -1.75
N PRO A 226 16.36 14.85 -2.87
CA PRO A 226 15.09 14.13 -2.85
C PRO A 226 15.26 12.77 -2.18
N THR A 227 14.52 12.50 -1.10
CA THR A 227 14.80 11.33 -0.24
C THR A 227 14.50 9.99 -0.93
N VAL A 228 13.48 9.98 -1.80
CA VAL A 228 13.14 8.93 -2.78
C VAL A 228 12.93 9.58 -4.15
N ALA A 229 13.50 8.99 -5.19
CA ALA A 229 13.21 9.29 -6.59
C ALA A 229 12.51 8.09 -7.23
N LEU A 230 11.31 8.32 -7.77
CA LEU A 230 10.53 7.35 -8.51
C LEU A 230 10.95 7.32 -9.99
N GLY A 231 11.09 6.13 -10.56
CA GLY A 231 11.34 5.91 -11.99
C GLY A 231 10.09 6.08 -12.85
N ILE A 232 10.22 5.79 -14.16
CA ILE A 232 9.09 5.85 -15.10
C ILE A 232 8.04 4.77 -14.73
N PRO A 233 6.74 5.10 -14.62
CA PRO A 233 5.71 4.13 -14.25
C PRO A 233 5.49 3.03 -15.29
N THR A 234 5.38 1.79 -14.82
CA THR A 234 4.85 0.65 -15.57
C THR A 234 3.42 0.35 -15.12
N VAL A 235 2.48 0.17 -16.07
CA VAL A 235 1.08 -0.12 -15.72
C VAL A 235 0.94 -1.54 -15.14
N VAL A 236 0.20 -1.67 -14.04
CA VAL A 236 -0.18 -2.97 -13.47
C VAL A 236 -1.24 -3.62 -14.36
N ASN A 237 -0.98 -4.85 -14.81
CA ASN A 237 -2.03 -5.69 -15.38
C ASN A 237 -2.90 -6.24 -14.24
N MET A 238 -4.10 -5.69 -14.09
CA MET A 238 -5.02 -6.02 -13.00
C MET A 238 -5.66 -7.41 -13.14
N ASN A 239 -5.55 -8.09 -14.29
CA ASN A 239 -5.99 -9.48 -14.47
C ASN A 239 -7.46 -9.74 -14.07
N GLY A 240 -8.35 -8.75 -14.30
CA GLY A 240 -9.77 -8.80 -13.91
C GLY A 240 -10.04 -8.59 -12.41
N ILE A 241 -9.01 -8.35 -11.59
CA ILE A 241 -9.17 -8.02 -10.16
C ILE A 241 -9.59 -6.55 -10.03
N THR A 242 -10.68 -6.31 -9.31
CA THR A 242 -11.08 -4.99 -8.82
C THR A 242 -10.75 -4.94 -7.33
N LEU A 243 -10.02 -3.92 -6.87
CA LEU A 243 -9.68 -3.75 -5.46
C LEU A 243 -10.74 -2.90 -4.76
N SER A 244 -11.16 -3.27 -3.55
CA SER A 244 -12.09 -2.46 -2.77
C SER A 244 -11.38 -1.28 -2.07
N PRO A 245 -12.10 -0.18 -1.77
CA PRO A 245 -11.55 0.91 -0.93
C PRO A 245 -11.13 0.47 0.49
N ASN A 246 -11.55 -0.73 0.91
CA ASN A 246 -11.16 -1.29 2.21
C ASN A 246 -9.84 -2.07 2.14
N ALA A 247 -9.29 -2.35 0.95
CA ALA A 247 -8.06 -3.10 0.75
C ALA A 247 -6.91 -2.62 1.65
N ILE A 248 -6.15 -3.60 2.16
CA ILE A 248 -5.12 -3.45 3.18
C ILE A 248 -3.80 -3.91 2.55
N PRO A 249 -2.80 -3.04 2.41
CA PRO A 249 -1.58 -3.38 1.68
C PRO A 249 -0.54 -4.00 2.63
N ILE A 250 0.22 -4.98 2.16
CA ILE A 250 1.31 -5.61 2.91
C ILE A 250 2.59 -5.54 2.08
N THR A 251 3.61 -4.90 2.64
CA THR A 251 4.95 -4.84 2.06
C THR A 251 5.80 -5.99 2.64
N MET A 252 6.28 -6.91 1.80
CA MET A 252 7.06 -8.09 2.23
C MET A 252 8.23 -8.37 1.27
N GLY A 253 9.43 -7.89 1.62
CA GLY A 253 10.60 -7.99 0.75
C GLY A 253 10.30 -7.49 -0.65
N SER A 254 10.71 -8.25 -1.66
CA SER A 254 10.50 -7.94 -3.09
C SER A 254 9.05 -8.13 -3.57
N VAL A 255 8.12 -8.59 -2.73
CA VAL A 255 6.76 -8.96 -3.12
C VAL A 255 5.73 -8.10 -2.38
N ALA A 256 4.87 -7.44 -3.15
CA ALA A 256 3.69 -6.76 -2.64
C ALA A 256 2.58 -7.79 -2.42
N TYR A 257 1.89 -7.69 -1.29
CA TYR A 257 0.65 -8.42 -1.01
C TYR A 257 -0.46 -7.43 -0.67
N ILE A 258 -1.72 -7.83 -0.89
CA ILE A 258 -2.90 -7.03 -0.56
C ILE A 258 -3.95 -7.97 0.03
N LEU A 259 -4.47 -7.65 1.22
CA LEU A 259 -5.67 -8.28 1.75
C LEU A 259 -6.89 -7.44 1.33
N ASP A 260 -7.96 -8.09 0.88
CA ASP A 260 -9.17 -7.38 0.44
C ASP A 260 -10.45 -8.16 0.75
N LYS A 261 -11.60 -7.51 0.65
CA LYS A 261 -12.91 -8.08 0.97
C LYS A 261 -13.52 -8.80 -0.23
N GLU A 262 -13.65 -10.13 -0.14
CA GLU A 262 -14.47 -10.92 -1.07
C GLU A 262 -15.97 -10.61 -0.90
N ALA A 263 -16.76 -10.87 -1.94
CA ALA A 263 -18.22 -10.71 -1.91
C ALA A 263 -18.92 -11.57 -0.84
N ASN A 264 -18.29 -12.68 -0.40
CA ASN A 264 -18.74 -13.52 0.70
C ASN A 264 -18.37 -12.97 2.10
N GLY A 265 -17.69 -11.82 2.19
CA GLY A 265 -17.22 -11.20 3.42
C GLY A 265 -15.90 -11.75 3.98
N THR A 266 -15.25 -12.70 3.30
CA THR A 266 -13.94 -13.24 3.70
C THR A 266 -12.76 -12.47 3.09
N THR A 267 -11.56 -12.70 3.61
CA THR A 267 -10.33 -12.08 3.11
C THR A 267 -9.83 -12.77 1.85
N ALA A 268 -9.80 -12.03 0.73
CA ALA A 268 -8.97 -12.33 -0.44
C ALA A 268 -7.51 -11.96 -0.15
N ILE A 269 -6.59 -12.61 -0.86
CA ILE A 269 -5.17 -12.26 -0.87
C ILE A 269 -4.75 -12.09 -2.33
N TYR A 270 -4.20 -10.93 -2.65
CA TYR A 270 -3.55 -10.65 -3.94
C TYR A 270 -2.05 -10.48 -3.75
N THR A 271 -1.28 -10.67 -4.82
CA THR A 271 0.18 -10.57 -4.83
C THR A 271 0.70 -10.01 -6.16
N LEU A 272 1.79 -9.25 -6.08
CA LEU A 272 2.50 -8.67 -7.22
C LEU A 272 4.01 -8.66 -6.90
N ASN A 273 4.82 -9.26 -7.77
CA ASN A 273 6.28 -9.15 -7.67
C ASN A 273 6.77 -8.22 -8.80
N PRO A 274 6.93 -6.91 -8.55
CA PRO A 274 7.22 -5.92 -9.59
C PRO A 274 8.56 -6.13 -10.31
N SER A 275 9.52 -6.87 -9.74
CA SER A 275 10.78 -7.21 -10.42
C SER A 275 10.68 -8.40 -11.37
N ALA A 276 9.57 -9.15 -11.34
CA ALA A 276 9.34 -10.35 -12.15
C ALA A 276 8.09 -10.27 -13.05
N SER A 277 7.06 -9.50 -12.67
CA SER A 277 5.84 -9.32 -13.45
C SER A 277 5.07 -8.08 -13.00
N SER A 278 4.48 -7.35 -13.96
CA SER A 278 3.52 -6.28 -13.66
C SER A 278 2.08 -6.79 -13.44
N THR A 279 1.85 -8.11 -13.39
CA THR A 279 0.50 -8.69 -13.26
C THR A 279 0.12 -8.96 -11.82
N LEU A 280 -0.99 -8.36 -11.37
CA LEU A 280 -1.61 -8.66 -10.08
C LEU A 280 -2.25 -10.06 -10.13
N MET A 281 -1.95 -10.90 -9.15
CA MET A 281 -2.42 -12.29 -9.09
C MET A 281 -3.18 -12.55 -7.79
N ARG A 282 -4.24 -13.36 -7.84
CA ARG A 282 -4.93 -13.86 -6.64
C ARG A 282 -4.21 -15.09 -6.10
N VAL A 283 -3.92 -15.09 -4.80
CA VAL A 283 -3.41 -16.28 -4.10
C VAL A 283 -4.60 -17.16 -3.74
N TYR A 284 -4.66 -18.36 -4.30
CA TYR A 284 -5.68 -19.35 -3.95
C TYR A 284 -5.39 -19.91 -2.55
N LYS A 285 -6.36 -19.78 -1.65
CA LYS A 285 -6.32 -20.25 -0.26
C LYS A 285 -6.95 -21.65 -0.13
N THR A 286 -6.47 -22.43 0.83
CA THR A 286 -7.00 -23.76 1.18
C THR A 286 -7.47 -23.80 2.64
N GLY A 287 -8.44 -24.68 2.93
CA GLY A 287 -9.01 -24.82 4.27
C GLY A 287 -9.96 -23.66 4.66
N ASP A 288 -10.00 -23.36 5.96
CA ASP A 288 -10.84 -22.31 6.53
C ASP A 288 -10.33 -20.91 6.14
N SER A 289 -11.19 -19.89 6.23
CA SER A 289 -10.85 -18.52 5.83
C SER A 289 -11.02 -17.53 6.98
N LEU A 290 -10.13 -16.54 6.99
CA LEU A 290 -10.29 -15.32 7.78
C LEU A 290 -11.50 -14.51 7.27
N PRO A 291 -12.41 -14.03 8.14
CA PRO A 291 -13.38 -12.98 7.84
C PRO A 291 -12.69 -11.63 7.65
N PHE A 292 -13.12 -10.84 6.66
CA PHE A 292 -12.53 -9.51 6.43
C PHE A 292 -13.11 -8.46 7.40
N SER A 293 -12.25 -7.59 7.93
CA SER A 293 -12.65 -6.48 8.81
C SER A 293 -11.95 -5.18 8.42
N ASN A 294 -12.71 -4.09 8.34
CA ASN A 294 -12.20 -2.75 8.02
C ASN A 294 -11.29 -2.14 9.10
N ASN A 295 -11.17 -2.79 10.27
CA ASN A 295 -10.26 -2.43 11.36
C ASN A 295 -9.19 -3.52 11.61
N MET A 296 -8.94 -4.38 10.62
CA MET A 296 -7.88 -5.37 10.69
C MET A 296 -6.52 -4.69 10.54
N ALA A 297 -5.59 -5.02 11.43
CA ALA A 297 -4.16 -4.80 11.23
C ALA A 297 -3.54 -6.07 10.67
N ALA A 298 -2.44 -5.95 9.92
CA ALA A 298 -1.67 -7.10 9.47
C ALA A 298 -0.15 -6.86 9.62
N ALA A 299 0.65 -7.88 9.32
CA ALA A 299 2.08 -7.73 9.11
C ALA A 299 2.60 -8.77 8.12
N ALA A 300 3.73 -8.46 7.47
CA ALA A 300 4.60 -9.53 6.98
C ALA A 300 5.25 -10.21 8.20
N LEU A 301 5.34 -11.53 8.21
CA LEU A 301 5.94 -12.35 9.27
C LEU A 301 6.74 -13.49 8.64
N ASN A 302 8.02 -13.27 8.33
CA ASN A 302 8.84 -14.23 7.59
C ASN A 302 8.17 -14.65 6.26
N ASN A 303 7.77 -15.92 6.09
CA ASN A 303 7.01 -16.43 4.94
C ASN A 303 5.49 -16.55 5.23
N GLN A 304 4.95 -15.71 6.11
CA GLN A 304 3.55 -15.70 6.51
C GLN A 304 2.97 -14.28 6.53
N LEU A 305 1.66 -14.14 6.34
CA LEU A 305 0.93 -12.89 6.55
C LEU A 305 0.23 -12.96 7.91
N LEU A 306 0.71 -12.21 8.90
CA LEU A 306 0.09 -12.09 10.22
C LEU A 306 -1.10 -11.13 10.14
N THR A 307 -2.15 -11.37 10.92
CA THR A 307 -3.33 -10.49 11.05
C THR A 307 -3.78 -10.40 12.50
N TYR A 308 -4.27 -9.21 12.90
CA TYR A 308 -4.97 -8.94 14.14
C TYR A 308 -6.32 -8.31 13.80
N SER A 309 -7.39 -8.83 14.39
CA SER A 309 -8.74 -8.28 14.20
C SER A 309 -9.61 -8.44 15.42
N VAL A 310 -10.39 -7.39 15.73
CA VAL A 310 -11.42 -7.43 16.77
C VAL A 310 -12.75 -7.87 16.17
N ASN A 311 -13.43 -8.78 16.85
CA ASN A 311 -14.82 -9.17 16.57
C ASN A 311 -15.65 -9.10 17.87
N LYS A 312 -16.91 -9.57 17.83
CA LYS A 312 -17.80 -9.55 19.00
C LYS A 312 -17.38 -10.45 20.17
N THR A 313 -16.45 -11.39 19.95
CA THR A 313 -15.99 -12.35 20.97
C THR A 313 -14.62 -12.01 21.53
N GLY A 314 -13.87 -11.08 20.92
CA GLY A 314 -12.60 -10.59 21.42
C GLY A 314 -11.63 -10.15 20.32
N ALA A 315 -10.35 -10.10 20.68
CA ALA A 315 -9.24 -9.97 19.73
C ALA A 315 -8.85 -11.35 19.17
N ASN A 316 -8.54 -11.39 17.87
CA ASN A 316 -8.25 -12.62 17.14
C ASN A 316 -6.95 -12.42 16.35
N ILE A 317 -6.06 -13.41 16.42
CA ILE A 317 -4.77 -13.40 15.74
C ILE A 317 -4.72 -14.59 14.80
N ASN A 318 -4.33 -14.35 13.54
CA ASN A 318 -4.31 -15.38 12.52
C ASN A 318 -3.13 -15.15 11.57
N THR A 319 -2.50 -16.23 11.12
CA THR A 319 -1.42 -16.24 10.12
C THR A 319 -1.89 -16.94 8.85
N PHE A 320 -1.50 -16.43 7.68
CA PHE A 320 -1.60 -17.14 6.40
C PHE A 320 -0.21 -17.59 5.98
N ASP A 321 0.01 -18.90 5.88
CA ASP A 321 1.30 -19.43 5.44
C ASP A 321 1.44 -19.39 3.91
N LEU A 322 2.47 -18.71 3.41
CA LEU A 322 2.68 -18.54 1.98
C LEU A 322 3.24 -19.80 1.29
N THR A 323 3.59 -20.84 2.05
CA THR A 323 4.00 -22.16 1.55
C THR A 323 2.79 -23.07 1.36
N THR A 324 2.00 -23.30 2.43
CA THR A 324 0.84 -24.20 2.40
C THR A 324 -0.42 -23.56 1.81
N LYS A 325 -0.43 -22.22 1.72
CA LYS A 325 -1.59 -21.40 1.31
C LYS A 325 -2.82 -21.61 2.19
N SER A 326 -2.63 -21.83 3.49
CA SER A 326 -3.70 -22.02 4.47
C SER A 326 -3.66 -20.95 5.57
N TRP A 327 -4.83 -20.60 6.11
CA TRP A 327 -4.91 -19.81 7.34
C TRP A 327 -4.79 -20.71 8.59
N SER A 328 -4.19 -20.17 9.65
CA SER A 328 -4.16 -20.70 11.02
C SER A 328 -4.48 -19.59 12.02
N GLY A 329 -5.20 -19.88 13.10
CA GLY A 329 -5.57 -18.89 14.12
C GLY A 329 -6.96 -19.12 14.71
N ASN A 330 -7.35 -18.29 15.68
CA ASN A 330 -8.61 -18.43 16.43
C ASN A 330 -9.81 -17.69 15.81
N GLY A 331 -9.59 -16.81 14.83
CA GLY A 331 -10.63 -15.99 14.21
C GLY A 331 -11.18 -16.52 12.88
N LEU A 332 -10.82 -17.75 12.50
CA LEU A 332 -11.18 -18.34 11.21
C LEU A 332 -12.63 -18.85 11.21
N ILE A 333 -13.25 -18.80 10.03
CA ILE A 333 -14.54 -19.44 9.78
C ILE A 333 -14.41 -20.57 8.78
N LYS A 334 -15.18 -21.63 9.02
CA LYS A 334 -15.44 -22.68 8.04
C LYS A 334 -16.27 -22.09 6.91
N VAL A 335 -15.59 -21.68 5.85
CA VAL A 335 -16.27 -21.42 4.58
C VAL A 335 -16.80 -22.77 4.14
N ALA A 336 -18.13 -22.95 4.20
CA ALA A 336 -18.75 -24.10 3.58
C ALA A 336 -18.25 -24.15 2.14
N LEU A 337 -17.60 -25.26 1.76
CA LEU A 337 -17.11 -25.43 0.41
C LEU A 337 -18.32 -25.32 -0.51
N VAL A 338 -18.47 -24.16 -1.14
CA VAL A 338 -19.20 -24.01 -2.39
C VAL A 338 -18.36 -24.78 -3.39
N ASP A 339 -18.57 -26.10 -3.35
CA ASP A 339 -17.91 -27.10 -4.18
C ASP A 339 -17.87 -26.51 -5.59
N PRO A 340 -16.68 -26.35 -6.22
CA PRO A 340 -16.51 -25.59 -7.46
C PRO A 340 -17.05 -26.37 -8.66
N SER A 341 -18.35 -26.67 -8.59
CA SER A 341 -19.18 -27.33 -9.56
C SER A 341 -19.02 -26.58 -10.88
N PRO A 342 -18.43 -27.21 -11.92
CA PRO A 342 -18.11 -26.53 -13.17
C PRO A 342 -19.37 -26.36 -14.03
N LYS A 343 -20.36 -25.63 -13.51
CA LYS A 343 -21.74 -25.52 -13.99
C LYS A 343 -22.21 -24.07 -14.22
N SER A 344 -21.25 -23.16 -14.40
CA SER A 344 -21.41 -22.05 -15.36
C SER A 344 -20.23 -21.98 -16.33
N SER A 345 -19.80 -23.15 -16.80
CA SER A 345 -19.32 -23.26 -18.18
C SER A 345 -20.48 -22.89 -19.12
N VAL A 346 -20.75 -21.57 -19.26
CA VAL A 346 -21.42 -21.04 -20.45
C VAL A 346 -20.61 -21.58 -21.61
N PRO A 347 -21.14 -22.48 -22.45
CA PRO A 347 -20.26 -23.26 -23.30
C PRO A 347 -19.56 -22.31 -24.27
N LEU A 348 -18.23 -22.29 -24.25
CA LEU A 348 -17.47 -21.53 -25.25
C LEU A 348 -17.84 -22.00 -26.66
N GLY A 349 -18.15 -23.29 -26.84
CA GLY A 349 -18.76 -23.83 -28.06
C GLY A 349 -20.17 -23.33 -28.38
N ALA A 350 -20.95 -22.81 -27.43
CA ALA A 350 -22.23 -22.16 -27.68
C ALA A 350 -22.08 -20.67 -28.06
N ILE A 351 -21.10 -19.95 -27.48
CA ILE A 351 -20.77 -18.58 -27.90
C ILE A 351 -20.12 -18.59 -29.29
N ILE A 352 -19.17 -19.50 -29.52
CA ILE A 352 -18.50 -19.70 -30.82
C ILE A 352 -19.48 -20.29 -31.84
N GLY A 353 -20.28 -21.28 -31.45
CA GLY A 353 -21.33 -21.84 -32.32
C GLY A 353 -22.41 -20.83 -32.70
N GLY A 354 -22.81 -19.95 -31.76
CA GLY A 354 -23.74 -18.86 -31.99
C GLY A 354 -23.20 -17.79 -32.94
N THR A 355 -21.93 -17.38 -32.79
CA THR A 355 -21.30 -16.39 -33.69
C THR A 355 -21.04 -16.97 -35.08
N VAL A 356 -20.52 -18.19 -35.20
CA VAL A 356 -20.32 -18.87 -36.50
C VAL A 356 -21.66 -19.15 -37.18
N GLY A 357 -22.66 -19.65 -36.45
CA GLY A 357 -24.01 -19.88 -36.97
C GLY A 357 -24.71 -18.59 -37.41
N GLY A 358 -24.61 -17.53 -36.62
CA GLY A 358 -25.14 -16.20 -36.96
C GLY A 358 -24.50 -15.62 -38.22
N LEU A 359 -23.17 -15.68 -38.34
CA LEU A 359 -22.45 -15.28 -39.54
C LEU A 359 -22.87 -16.10 -40.77
N LEU A 360 -23.06 -17.42 -40.62
CA LEU A 360 -23.52 -18.29 -41.72
C LEU A 360 -24.93 -17.90 -42.19
N VAL A 361 -25.86 -17.62 -41.27
CA VAL A 361 -27.23 -17.19 -41.59
C VAL A 361 -27.24 -15.80 -42.26
N ILE A 362 -26.43 -14.85 -41.77
CA ILE A 362 -26.27 -13.52 -42.39
C ILE A 362 -25.71 -13.66 -43.82
N ALA A 363 -24.68 -14.49 -44.02
CA ALA A 363 -24.13 -14.76 -45.35
C ALA A 363 -25.16 -15.40 -46.29
N LEU A 364 -25.98 -16.35 -45.79
CA LEU A 364 -27.08 -16.96 -46.55
C LEU A 364 -28.18 -15.96 -46.92
N ALA A 365 -28.54 -15.04 -46.02
CA ALA A 365 -29.50 -13.98 -46.27
C ALA A 365 -28.99 -12.99 -47.34
N ILE A 366 -27.72 -12.58 -47.26
CA ILE A 366 -27.07 -11.74 -48.27
C ILE A 366 -27.03 -12.46 -49.63
N PHE A 367 -26.65 -13.74 -49.65
CA PHE A 367 -26.64 -14.56 -50.88
C PHE A 367 -28.04 -14.70 -51.50
N MET A 368 -29.08 -14.93 -50.70
CA MET A 368 -30.47 -14.92 -51.15
C MET A 368 -30.88 -13.57 -51.74
N CYS A 369 -30.59 -12.46 -51.05
CA CYS A 369 -30.89 -11.11 -51.54
C CYS A 369 -30.19 -10.80 -52.88
N ILE A 370 -28.93 -11.22 -53.06
CA ILE A 370 -28.20 -11.08 -54.32
C ILE A 370 -28.78 -12.00 -55.41
N ARG A 371 -29.11 -13.25 -55.08
CA ARG A 371 -29.66 -14.23 -56.04
C ARG A 371 -31.07 -13.85 -56.51
N CYS A 372 -31.91 -13.33 -55.63
CA CYS A 372 -33.24 -12.80 -55.95
C CYS A 372 -33.20 -11.45 -56.68
N ARG A 373 -32.06 -10.73 -56.66
CA ARG A 373 -31.82 -9.53 -57.47
C ARG A 373 -31.40 -9.80 -58.92
N ARG A 374 -31.33 -11.06 -59.37
CA ARG A 374 -31.18 -11.37 -60.81
C ARG A 374 -32.34 -10.74 -61.59
N PRO A 375 -32.11 -9.78 -62.51
CA PRO A 375 -33.18 -9.10 -63.21
C PRO A 375 -34.03 -10.09 -64.02
N ARG A 376 -35.35 -10.09 -63.84
CA ARG A 376 -36.25 -10.66 -64.84
C ARG A 376 -36.11 -9.84 -66.12
N PRO A 377 -35.85 -10.44 -67.30
CA PRO A 377 -35.78 -9.70 -68.55
C PRO A 377 -37.08 -8.91 -68.77
N ARG A 378 -36.98 -7.58 -68.93
CA ARG A 378 -38.11 -6.78 -69.41
C ARG A 378 -38.30 -7.07 -70.90
N PRO A 379 -39.52 -7.40 -71.36
CA PRO A 379 -39.81 -7.44 -72.78
C PRO A 379 -39.63 -6.04 -73.39
N THR A 380 -39.02 -5.99 -74.56
CA THR A 380 -38.70 -4.74 -75.28
C THR A 380 -39.94 -4.23 -76.02
N ALA A 381 -40.17 -2.91 -76.00
CA ALA A 381 -41.14 -2.26 -76.87
C ALA A 381 -40.58 -0.93 -77.41
N GLU A 382 -40.61 -0.84 -78.73
CA GLU A 382 -40.39 0.33 -79.59
C GLU A 382 -41.37 1.50 -79.25
N LYS A 383 -41.16 2.79 -79.56
CA LYS A 383 -40.07 3.54 -80.26
C LYS A 383 -40.42 5.05 -80.36
N SER A 384 -39.44 5.85 -80.79
CA SER A 384 -39.56 7.06 -81.62
C SER A 384 -39.23 8.45 -81.01
N THR A 385 -38.23 9.09 -81.66
CA THR A 385 -38.12 10.53 -82.01
C THR A 385 -38.14 11.66 -80.97
N THR A 386 -36.98 12.36 -80.89
CA THR A 386 -36.79 13.83 -80.98
C THR A 386 -37.43 14.75 -79.91
N GLY A 387 -36.73 15.73 -79.31
CA GLY A 387 -35.33 16.18 -79.42
C GLY A 387 -35.21 17.66 -78.97
N SER A 388 -34.01 18.10 -78.55
CA SER A 388 -33.74 19.46 -77.98
C SER A 388 -34.50 19.77 -76.66
N GLU A 389 -34.15 20.75 -75.81
CA GLU A 389 -32.89 21.51 -75.60
C GLU A 389 -32.97 22.36 -74.32
N LEU A 390 -31.83 22.51 -73.62
CA LEU A 390 -31.59 23.42 -72.49
C LEU A 390 -32.51 23.34 -71.24
N ALA A 391 -32.05 24.00 -70.18
CA ALA A 391 -32.70 24.20 -68.88
C ALA A 391 -32.61 25.70 -68.53
N PRO A 392 -32.98 26.18 -67.32
CA PRO A 392 -33.86 25.64 -66.27
C PRO A 392 -35.03 26.61 -65.93
N LEU A 393 -35.94 26.27 -64.99
CA LEU A 393 -36.66 27.26 -64.14
C LEU A 393 -37.45 26.64 -62.97
N SER A 394 -37.93 27.52 -62.08
CA SER A 394 -38.51 27.35 -60.74
C SER A 394 -39.71 26.41 -60.54
N PRO A 395 -39.98 26.02 -59.27
CA PRO A 395 -41.33 25.79 -58.75
C PRO A 395 -41.84 26.99 -57.90
N GLU A 396 -42.73 27.78 -58.51
CA GLU A 396 -43.77 28.57 -57.80
C GLU A 396 -44.92 27.63 -57.33
N MET A 397 -45.83 27.94 -56.39
CA MET A 397 -45.95 29.03 -55.40
C MET A 397 -46.99 28.62 -54.30
N THR A 398 -46.84 29.10 -53.05
CA THR A 398 -47.90 29.20 -51.99
C THR A 398 -48.60 27.90 -51.49
N LYS A 399 -49.32 27.87 -50.33
CA LYS A 399 -49.79 28.86 -49.33
C LYS A 399 -49.77 28.18 -47.92
N LEU A 400 -49.18 28.77 -46.86
CA LEU A 400 -49.81 29.53 -45.73
C LEU A 400 -50.92 28.78 -44.95
N HIS A 401 -51.04 28.81 -43.60
CA HIS A 401 -50.40 29.53 -42.47
C HIS A 401 -49.84 28.53 -41.41
N GLY A 402 -49.10 28.88 -40.34
CA GLY A 402 -48.54 30.13 -39.77
C GLY A 402 -47.60 29.76 -38.57
N GLY A 403 -46.55 30.53 -38.24
CA GLY A 403 -46.51 31.49 -37.10
C GLY A 403 -46.34 30.78 -35.73
N ASP A 404 -45.30 30.96 -34.91
CA ASP A 404 -44.16 31.92 -34.86
C ASP A 404 -42.83 31.16 -34.63
N GLN A 405 -41.71 31.45 -35.30
CA GLN A 405 -40.76 32.57 -35.17
C GLN A 405 -39.98 32.65 -33.84
N GLY A 406 -38.64 32.57 -33.95
CA GLY A 406 -37.70 32.58 -32.80
C GLY A 406 -36.27 32.17 -33.16
N LEU A 407 -35.68 32.73 -34.23
CA LEU A 407 -34.31 32.42 -34.67
C LEU A 407 -33.37 33.62 -34.52
N GLY A 408 -32.26 33.42 -33.78
CA GLY A 408 -31.08 34.29 -33.79
C GLY A 408 -29.94 33.63 -34.57
N TYR A 409 -29.19 34.42 -35.34
CA TYR A 409 -28.19 33.91 -36.28
C TYR A 409 -26.85 33.58 -35.60
N GLN A 410 -26.16 32.55 -36.12
CA GLN A 410 -24.71 32.42 -35.96
C GLN A 410 -24.00 33.53 -36.75
N GLN A 411 -22.93 34.09 -36.19
CA GLN A 411 -21.95 34.86 -36.96
C GLN A 411 -20.54 34.40 -36.58
N LEU A 412 -19.78 33.95 -37.57
CA LEU A 412 -18.36 33.62 -37.43
C LEU A 412 -17.55 34.92 -37.31
N GLN A 413 -16.62 34.97 -36.36
CA GLN A 413 -15.58 35.99 -36.33
C GLN A 413 -14.23 35.32 -36.05
N GLN A 414 -13.28 35.50 -36.97
CA GLN A 414 -11.90 35.08 -36.78
C GLN A 414 -11.22 36.09 -35.85
N GLN A 415 -10.55 35.61 -34.79
CA GLN A 415 -9.77 36.46 -33.90
C GLN A 415 -8.28 36.19 -34.10
N GLN A 416 -7.58 37.12 -34.74
CA GLN A 416 -6.11 37.09 -34.80
C GLN A 416 -5.56 37.44 -33.41
N VAL A 417 -4.73 36.55 -32.85
CA VAL A 417 -4.03 36.83 -31.59
C VAL A 417 -2.82 37.71 -31.90
N HIS A 418 -2.87 38.96 -31.43
CA HIS A 418 -1.76 39.90 -31.54
C HIS A 418 -0.88 39.81 -30.29
N TYR A 419 0.39 39.42 -30.45
CA TYR A 419 1.34 39.35 -29.34
C TYR A 419 1.76 40.76 -28.91
N VAL A 420 1.61 41.07 -27.62
CA VAL A 420 2.14 42.29 -26.98
C VAL A 420 3.33 41.87 -26.11
N PRO A 421 4.53 42.47 -26.26
CA PRO A 421 5.63 42.22 -25.35
C PRO A 421 5.35 42.90 -24.01
N TYR A 422 5.54 42.16 -22.91
CA TYR A 422 5.50 42.74 -21.56
C TYR A 422 6.86 43.32 -21.18
N ASP A 423 6.84 44.55 -20.68
CA ASP A 423 8.03 45.30 -20.25
C ASP A 423 8.44 44.96 -18.79
N GLN A 424 9.70 45.21 -18.43
CA GLN A 424 10.26 44.86 -17.12
C GLN A 424 9.88 45.87 -16.03
N GLY A 425 8.67 45.75 -15.50
CA GLY A 425 8.25 46.44 -14.29
C GLY A 425 9.01 45.96 -13.05
N GLN A 426 9.79 46.83 -12.40
CA GLN A 426 10.47 46.53 -11.15
C GLN A 426 9.49 46.32 -9.99
N ALA A 427 9.66 45.26 -9.22
CA ALA A 427 8.84 45.00 -8.03
C ALA A 427 9.28 45.89 -6.85
N GLN A 428 8.46 46.89 -6.51
CA GLN A 428 8.60 47.60 -5.23
C GLN A 428 8.17 46.70 -4.06
N TYR A 429 9.06 46.51 -3.10
CA TYR A 429 8.74 45.82 -1.84
C TYR A 429 7.84 46.68 -0.96
N VAL A 430 6.56 46.32 -0.86
CA VAL A 430 5.63 46.92 0.11
C VAL A 430 5.86 46.25 1.47
N GLN A 431 6.53 46.96 2.38
CA GLN A 431 6.80 46.48 3.74
C GLN A 431 5.54 46.58 4.60
N ILE A 432 4.79 45.47 4.73
CA ILE A 432 3.62 45.39 5.62
C ILE A 432 4.09 45.37 7.07
N GLN A 433 3.85 46.46 7.81
CA GLN A 433 4.09 46.52 9.25
C GLN A 433 2.90 45.92 10.02
N THR A 434 3.11 44.75 10.63
CA THR A 434 2.17 44.18 11.61
C THR A 434 2.47 44.72 13.01
N PRO A 435 1.50 45.34 13.72
CA PRO A 435 1.72 45.85 15.07
C PRO A 435 1.65 44.72 16.11
N TYR A 436 2.80 44.32 16.66
CA TYR A 436 2.85 43.42 17.82
C TYR A 436 2.86 44.20 19.14
N GLY A 437 2.18 43.65 20.15
CA GLY A 437 2.06 44.23 21.49
C GLY A 437 3.37 44.21 22.28
N GLN A 438 3.43 45.03 23.33
CA GLN A 438 4.62 45.23 24.16
C GLN A 438 4.91 44.03 25.08
N GLY A 439 6.18 43.63 25.14
CA GLY A 439 6.74 42.74 26.16
C GLY A 439 8.24 43.01 26.28
N GLN A 440 8.71 43.51 27.42
CA GLN A 440 10.08 43.98 27.59
C GLN A 440 11.06 42.83 27.91
N GLY A 441 12.25 42.87 27.30
CA GLY A 441 13.30 41.87 27.52
C GLY A 441 14.54 42.13 26.66
N GLN A 442 15.21 43.27 26.84
CA GLN A 442 16.45 43.55 26.09
C GLN A 442 17.60 42.68 26.61
N VAL A 443 18.14 41.83 25.73
CA VAL A 443 19.51 41.31 25.83
C VAL A 443 20.24 41.73 24.56
N HIS A 444 21.35 42.44 24.72
CA HIS A 444 22.08 43.06 23.61
C HIS A 444 23.23 42.13 23.19
N TYR A 445 23.17 41.61 21.96
CA TYR A 445 24.27 40.90 21.32
C TYR A 445 24.68 41.62 20.06
N ASP A 446 25.93 42.09 20.06
CA ASP A 446 26.58 42.71 18.92
C ASP A 446 27.24 41.63 18.04
N GLN A 447 26.88 41.60 16.75
CA GLN A 447 27.53 40.76 15.75
C GLN A 447 27.67 41.56 14.45
N GLY A 448 28.92 41.83 14.07
CA GLY A 448 29.25 42.62 12.89
C GLY A 448 28.88 41.92 11.58
N TYR A 449 28.12 42.61 10.74
CA TYR A 449 27.89 42.21 9.35
C TYR A 449 29.17 42.30 8.54
N VAL A 450 29.58 41.20 7.91
CA VAL A 450 30.55 41.19 6.81
C VAL A 450 29.75 41.14 5.50
N PRO A 451 29.83 42.15 4.61
CA PRO A 451 29.15 42.09 3.32
C PRO A 451 29.81 41.05 2.41
N TYR A 452 28.99 40.26 1.71
CA TYR A 452 29.45 39.23 0.78
C TYR A 452 29.37 39.74 -0.66
N ASP A 453 30.46 39.63 -1.42
CA ASP A 453 30.57 40.18 -2.78
C ASP A 453 30.32 39.10 -3.84
N PRO A 454 29.27 39.21 -4.69
CA PRO A 454 28.84 38.15 -5.59
C PRO A 454 29.46 38.23 -7.01
N THR A 455 30.76 38.48 -7.15
CA THR A 455 31.46 38.36 -8.45
C THR A 455 32.15 37.01 -8.61
N TYR A 456 31.47 36.04 -9.22
CA TYR A 456 32.10 34.80 -9.70
C TYR A 456 31.71 34.53 -11.15
N GLU A 457 32.66 34.67 -12.06
CA GLU A 457 32.46 34.41 -13.49
C GLU A 457 32.30 32.90 -13.75
N ARG A 458 31.45 32.54 -14.73
CA ARG A 458 31.32 31.15 -15.22
C ARG A 458 32.32 30.85 -16.34
N PRO A 459 33.24 29.89 -16.19
CA PRO A 459 33.94 29.31 -17.33
C PRO A 459 32.98 28.48 -18.17
N THR A 460 32.76 28.87 -19.43
CA THR A 460 31.91 28.12 -20.37
C THR A 460 32.75 27.15 -21.19
N SER A 461 32.84 25.89 -20.77
CA SER A 461 33.47 24.82 -21.57
C SER A 461 32.79 23.47 -21.36
N PHE A 462 31.79 23.16 -22.19
CA PHE A 462 31.27 21.79 -22.32
C PHE A 462 32.28 20.95 -23.12
N ILE A 463 32.93 19.99 -22.46
CA ILE A 463 33.70 18.94 -23.12
C ILE A 463 32.82 17.69 -23.16
N LEU A 464 32.50 17.20 -24.36
CA LEU A 464 31.81 15.93 -24.53
C LEU A 464 32.73 14.77 -24.14
N PRO A 465 32.28 13.80 -23.31
CA PRO A 465 33.07 12.61 -23.02
C PRO A 465 33.22 11.75 -24.29
N PRO A 466 34.38 11.09 -24.49
CA PRO A 466 34.58 10.21 -25.64
C PRO A 466 33.66 8.99 -25.56
N PRO A 467 33.24 8.42 -26.71
CA PRO A 467 32.39 7.23 -26.73
C PRO A 467 33.12 6.01 -26.14
N PRO A 468 32.40 5.10 -25.44
CA PRO A 468 33.01 3.93 -24.83
C PRO A 468 33.52 2.94 -25.91
N PRO A 469 34.65 2.26 -25.67
CA PRO A 469 35.18 1.25 -26.58
C PRO A 469 34.26 0.01 -26.66
N PRO A 470 34.26 -0.73 -27.79
CA PRO A 470 33.37 -1.86 -27.99
C PRO A 470 33.68 -3.03 -27.05
N VAL A 471 32.66 -3.53 -26.36
CA VAL A 471 32.77 -4.67 -25.42
C VAL A 471 32.97 -5.97 -26.20
N ASN A 472 34.18 -6.53 -26.13
CA ASN A 472 34.48 -7.84 -26.68
C ASN A 472 34.02 -8.97 -25.72
N LYS A 473 33.46 -10.06 -26.26
CA LYS A 473 32.89 -11.16 -25.46
C LYS A 473 33.87 -12.32 -25.33
N GLN A 474 34.35 -12.63 -24.12
CA GLN A 474 34.92 -13.95 -23.82
C GLN A 474 34.79 -14.34 -22.33
N SER A 475 35.04 -15.63 -22.05
CA SER A 475 34.57 -16.36 -20.87
C SER A 475 35.45 -16.25 -19.60
N PRO A 476 34.92 -16.63 -18.41
CA PRO A 476 35.55 -16.34 -17.12
C PRO A 476 36.57 -17.39 -16.66
N ASN A 477 37.57 -16.95 -15.88
CA ASN A 477 38.06 -17.62 -14.66
C ASN A 477 39.21 -16.84 -14.01
N ALA A 478 38.98 -16.29 -12.81
CA ALA A 478 40.01 -15.99 -11.81
C ALA A 478 39.35 -15.73 -10.44
N ALA A 479 39.86 -16.33 -9.38
CA ALA A 479 39.49 -15.99 -8.01
C ALA A 479 40.60 -15.14 -7.38
N TYR A 480 40.24 -14.11 -6.62
CA TYR A 480 41.13 -13.44 -5.67
C TYR A 480 40.40 -13.13 -4.36
N LYS A 481 41.16 -12.65 -3.37
CA LYS A 481 40.92 -12.89 -1.94
C LYS A 481 41.27 -11.63 -1.12
N THR A 482 40.79 -11.64 0.13
CA THR A 482 41.36 -10.99 1.33
C THR A 482 40.88 -9.57 1.72
N ASP A 483 40.92 -9.38 3.04
CA ASP A 483 40.99 -8.16 3.86
C ASP A 483 39.75 -7.31 4.20
N GLN A 484 39.57 -7.14 5.53
CA GLN A 484 38.77 -6.14 6.23
C GLN A 484 39.69 -5.05 6.81
N PRO A 485 39.13 -3.91 7.27
CA PRO A 485 39.33 -3.54 8.67
C PRO A 485 38.03 -3.14 9.41
N ILE A 486 38.16 -2.51 10.59
CA ILE A 486 37.20 -2.47 11.72
C ILE A 486 36.84 -1.00 12.07
N MET A 487 35.90 -0.78 13.03
CA MET A 487 35.58 0.49 13.76
C MET A 487 34.56 1.44 13.05
N GLU A 488 33.66 2.19 13.71
CA GLU A 488 33.05 2.10 15.08
C GLU A 488 31.72 2.93 15.16
N GLU A 489 31.23 3.18 16.39
CA GLU A 489 30.08 4.02 16.83
C GLU A 489 30.08 5.52 16.37
N ALA A 490 29.03 6.35 16.48
CA ALA A 490 27.59 6.26 16.83
C ALA A 490 26.85 7.59 16.45
N GLY A 491 25.59 7.80 16.90
CA GLY A 491 25.00 9.15 17.08
C GLY A 491 23.95 9.67 16.07
N GLY A 492 23.28 10.79 16.42
CA GLY A 492 22.25 11.51 15.64
C GLY A 492 21.54 12.68 16.40
N SER A 493 20.41 13.19 15.88
CA SER A 493 19.67 14.43 16.32
C SER A 493 18.16 14.17 16.63
N PRO A 494 17.37 15.08 17.28
CA PRO A 494 15.97 14.85 17.77
C PRO A 494 14.73 15.38 16.91
N VAL A 495 13.45 15.24 17.37
CA VAL A 495 12.13 15.50 16.66
C VAL A 495 11.10 16.42 17.45
N ALA A 496 9.84 16.61 16.99
CA ALA A 496 8.71 17.46 17.53
C ALA A 496 7.30 16.84 17.21
N SER A 497 6.10 17.31 17.72
CA SER A 497 4.77 16.57 17.97
C SER A 497 3.32 17.13 17.59
N SER A 498 2.31 16.33 17.03
CA SER A 498 0.77 16.48 16.99
C SER A 498 -0.14 15.56 16.03
N THR A 499 -1.47 15.34 16.33
CA THR A 499 -2.75 14.68 15.72
C THR A 499 -2.83 13.29 14.96
N ALA A 500 -3.96 12.81 14.34
CA ALA A 500 -5.15 11.96 14.78
C ALA A 500 -6.30 11.61 13.68
N HIS A 501 -6.37 10.41 13.02
CA HIS A 501 -7.28 9.90 11.88
C HIS A 501 -7.40 8.34 11.89
N SER A 502 -8.26 7.60 11.14
CA SER A 502 -8.45 6.09 11.25
C SER A 502 -7.89 5.17 10.12
N SER A 503 -7.44 3.94 10.47
CA SER A 503 -6.70 2.93 9.66
C SER A 503 -7.06 1.45 9.90
N SER A 504 -7.19 0.71 8.79
CA SER A 504 -6.72 -0.67 8.66
C SER A 504 -5.44 -0.70 7.80
N TYR A 505 -4.29 -0.98 8.43
CA TYR A 505 -2.98 -1.07 7.76
C TYR A 505 -1.99 -1.88 8.62
N VAL A 506 -0.77 -1.99 8.14
CA VAL A 506 0.15 -3.11 8.29
C VAL A 506 1.58 -2.63 8.54
N SER A 507 2.30 -3.27 9.45
CA SER A 507 3.76 -3.05 9.51
C SER A 507 4.50 -4.12 8.72
N PRO A 508 5.54 -3.74 7.97
CA PRO A 508 6.35 -4.68 7.23
C PRO A 508 7.49 -5.22 8.09
N ALA A 509 7.66 -6.54 8.12
CA ALA A 509 8.82 -7.19 8.72
C ALA A 509 9.06 -8.60 8.12
N SER A 510 9.87 -8.66 7.06
CA SER A 510 10.56 -9.90 6.69
C SER A 510 12.04 -9.59 6.39
N TYR A 511 12.94 -10.14 7.20
CA TYR A 511 14.38 -10.01 6.97
C TYR A 511 15.16 -11.20 7.51
N ARG A 512 15.23 -12.29 6.72
CA ARG A 512 16.29 -13.31 6.78
C ARG A 512 16.28 -14.22 5.54
N ASP A 513 16.63 -13.67 4.39
CA ASP A 513 17.14 -14.47 3.26
C ASP A 513 18.54 -15.00 3.60
N ASN A 514 18.61 -15.94 4.55
CA ASN A 514 19.85 -16.65 4.84
C ASN A 514 20.12 -17.62 3.68
N VAL A 515 20.90 -17.16 2.70
CA VAL A 515 21.54 -18.02 1.68
C VAL A 515 22.61 -18.88 2.36
N ALA A 516 22.14 -19.89 3.09
CA ALA A 516 22.99 -20.86 3.76
C ALA A 516 23.69 -21.73 2.70
N LEU A 517 24.95 -21.40 2.40
CA LEU A 517 25.83 -22.24 1.60
C LEU A 517 25.93 -23.64 2.21
N ARG A 518 25.16 -24.58 1.67
CA ARG A 518 25.37 -26.02 1.91
C ARG A 518 26.66 -26.44 1.19
N GLN A 519 27.80 -26.26 1.85
CA GLN A 519 28.95 -27.11 1.58
C GLN A 519 28.55 -28.55 1.91
N GLY A 520 28.48 -29.39 0.87
CA GLY A 520 28.32 -30.83 1.05
C GLY A 520 29.67 -31.50 1.28
N SER A 521 29.67 -32.53 2.11
CA SER A 521 30.65 -33.61 2.05
C SER A 521 29.91 -34.94 2.21
N PRO A 522 30.18 -35.97 1.39
CA PRO A 522 29.42 -37.22 1.42
C PRO A 522 30.07 -38.27 2.34
N GLU A 523 29.26 -39.03 3.06
CA GLU A 523 29.58 -40.44 3.29
C GLU A 523 28.31 -41.29 3.48
N SER A 524 28.46 -42.61 3.41
CA SER A 524 27.37 -43.55 3.10
C SER A 524 27.38 -44.78 4.01
N ALA A 525 26.22 -45.17 4.54
CA ALA A 525 26.01 -46.49 5.12
C ALA A 525 24.57 -46.99 4.89
N HIS A 526 24.45 -48.23 4.39
CA HIS A 526 23.18 -48.96 4.31
C HIS A 526 22.77 -49.52 5.68
N VAL A 527 21.46 -49.55 5.97
CA VAL A 527 20.79 -50.73 6.58
C VAL A 527 19.42 -50.93 5.90
N LYS A 528 18.95 -52.18 5.79
CA LYS A 528 17.64 -52.57 5.21
C LYS A 528 16.48 -52.46 6.21
N PRO A 529 15.22 -52.39 5.75
CA PRO A 529 14.04 -52.47 6.62
C PRO A 529 13.76 -53.92 7.09
N GLN A 530 13.11 -54.07 8.24
CA GLN A 530 12.59 -55.34 8.76
C GLN A 530 11.05 -55.32 8.84
N ARG A 531 10.39 -56.47 8.64
CA ARG A 531 8.95 -56.53 8.28
C ARG A 531 8.27 -57.82 8.78
N THR A 532 7.63 -57.74 9.94
CA THR A 532 6.73 -58.77 10.54
C THR A 532 5.93 -58.10 11.68
N SER A 533 4.73 -58.52 12.09
CA SER A 533 3.84 -59.62 11.63
C SER A 533 2.38 -59.33 12.01
N VAL A 534 1.43 -60.15 11.52
CA VAL A 534 -0.04 -59.99 11.62
C VAL A 534 -0.65 -60.89 12.71
N SER A 535 -1.69 -60.42 13.42
CA SER A 535 -2.88 -61.18 13.91
C SER A 535 -3.86 -60.21 14.61
N GLN A 536 -5.10 -60.02 14.16
CA GLN A 536 -6.30 -60.85 14.35
C GLN A 536 -6.84 -60.91 15.80
N LEU A 537 -7.98 -60.23 16.06
CA LEU A 537 -9.25 -60.88 16.46
C LEU A 537 -10.43 -59.88 16.48
N GLY A 538 -11.65 -60.37 16.70
CA GLY A 538 -12.92 -59.72 16.36
C GLY A 538 -13.68 -58.97 17.49
N PRO A 539 -14.97 -58.65 17.28
CA PRO A 539 -15.71 -57.63 18.01
C PRO A 539 -16.50 -58.13 19.23
N GLN A 540 -16.92 -57.19 20.10
CA GLN A 540 -18.01 -57.37 21.06
C GLN A 540 -18.98 -56.16 21.09
N TYR A 541 -20.09 -56.33 21.80
CA TYR A 541 -21.34 -55.57 21.64
C TYR A 541 -21.56 -54.49 22.73
N ILE A 542 -22.63 -53.71 22.54
CA ILE A 542 -23.15 -52.67 23.45
C ILE A 542 -23.67 -53.26 24.78
N PRO A 543 -23.81 -52.46 25.85
CA PRO A 543 -25.14 -51.87 26.09
C PRO A 543 -25.15 -50.38 26.48
N VAL A 544 -26.35 -49.78 26.41
CA VAL A 544 -26.70 -48.45 26.91
C VAL A 544 -27.20 -48.59 28.35
N GLU A 545 -26.91 -47.63 29.22
CA GLU A 545 -27.68 -47.46 30.46
C GLU A 545 -27.79 -45.97 30.86
N CYS A 546 -28.89 -45.62 31.55
CA CYS A 546 -29.23 -44.27 31.96
C CYS A 546 -29.26 -44.17 33.49
N VAL A 547 -28.67 -43.12 34.07
CA VAL A 547 -28.90 -42.72 35.46
C VAL A 547 -29.16 -41.21 35.51
N ALA A 548 -30.04 -40.77 36.40
CA ALA A 548 -30.57 -39.41 36.44
C ALA A 548 -30.20 -38.67 37.74
N GLY A 549 -30.29 -37.34 37.67
CA GLY A 549 -30.72 -36.50 38.80
C GLY A 549 -29.64 -35.96 39.74
N ALA A 550 -29.58 -34.62 39.80
CA ALA A 550 -29.55 -33.88 41.06
C ALA A 550 -30.06 -32.45 40.81
N GLU A 551 -31.06 -31.99 41.57
CA GLU A 551 -31.35 -30.56 41.70
C GLU A 551 -30.31 -29.92 42.63
N THR A 552 -30.03 -28.62 42.46
CA THR A 552 -29.75 -27.77 43.63
C THR A 552 -30.16 -26.33 43.34
N ARG A 553 -30.84 -25.70 44.31
CA ARG A 553 -31.39 -24.34 44.16
C ARG A 553 -30.38 -23.28 44.60
N SER A 554 -30.56 -22.07 44.09
CA SER A 554 -29.97 -20.85 44.67
C SER A 554 -30.41 -20.65 46.14
N PRO A 555 -29.70 -19.79 46.88
CA PRO A 555 -30.43 -18.64 47.39
C PRO A 555 -29.71 -17.29 47.26
N GLN A 556 -30.53 -16.27 46.97
CA GLN A 556 -30.51 -14.89 47.48
C GLN A 556 -29.24 -14.01 47.38
N ALA A 557 -29.44 -12.83 46.78
CA ALA A 557 -28.60 -11.67 47.00
C ALA A 557 -28.95 -10.98 48.35
N VAL A 558 -27.98 -10.25 48.92
CA VAL A 558 -28.20 -9.31 50.02
C VAL A 558 -27.58 -7.96 49.65
N THR A 559 -28.39 -6.92 49.61
CA THR A 559 -27.97 -5.52 49.56
C THR A 559 -27.88 -4.95 50.98
N ASN A 560 -26.89 -4.12 51.28
CA ASN A 560 -27.13 -2.85 51.99
C ASN A 560 -25.92 -1.88 51.96
N PRO A 561 -26.10 -0.58 52.32
CA PRO A 561 -25.16 0.49 52.00
C PRO A 561 -24.53 1.15 53.24
N SER A 562 -24.20 2.45 53.12
CA SER A 562 -23.54 3.41 54.03
C SER A 562 -22.00 3.43 53.94
N LEU A 563 -21.31 4.58 53.84
CA LEU A 563 -21.39 5.95 54.43
C LEU A 563 -20.73 6.11 55.79
N SER A 564 -20.27 7.35 56.03
CA SER A 564 -19.26 7.77 57.01
C SER A 564 -17.81 7.38 56.63
N HIS A 565 -16.79 8.20 56.89
CA HIS A 565 -16.82 9.53 57.52
C HIS A 565 -15.86 10.55 56.88
#